data_AF-A0A849BNT9-F1
#
_entry.id   AF-A0A849BNT9-F1
#
_cell.length_a   1.000
_cell.length_b   1.000
_cell.length_c   1.000
_cell.angle_alpha   90.00
_cell.angle_beta   90.00
_cell.angle_gamma   90.00
#
_symmetry.space_group_name_H-M   'P 1'
#
loop_
_entity.id
_entity.type
_entity.pdbx_description
1 polymer ?
#
loop_
_entity_poly.entity_id
_entity_poly.type
_entity_poly.pdbx_seq_one_letter_code
_entity_poly.pdbx_strand_id
1 'polypeptide(L)'
;MGSPRSGAGRRGLGRRAGHPTTAGGRAVPRVDDGRRRVRDRRTVWSVGRRRPPPSVASRSSRPRHTPAVDDPARPAFVLHDHRRPTHHLDLRLEEAGVLRSWALPRGLPQRAGERRLAVAVPDHDLDHLGYEDEEKSVADTGWWEEHSRDERRLVLTLHGRSGARRYALVRTPRDWLLLLTTEQPAAPSPGG
;
A
#
# COMPACT_ATOMS: atom_id res chain seq x y z
N MET A 1 1.64 -49.61 62.04
CA MET A 1 1.31 -48.22 61.66
C MET A 1 0.67 -48.22 60.29
N GLY A 2 -0.45 -47.52 60.17
CA GLY A 2 -1.58 -47.92 59.35
C GLY A 2 -1.49 -47.62 57.85
N SER A 3 -1.99 -48.57 57.08
CA SER A 3 -2.66 -48.33 55.81
C SER A 3 -3.79 -49.34 55.70
N PRO A 4 -5.06 -48.90 55.65
CA PRO A 4 -6.12 -49.74 55.16
C PRO A 4 -6.64 -49.26 53.79
N ARG A 5 -6.96 -50.30 53.01
CA ARG A 5 -7.57 -50.30 51.68
C ARG A 5 -9.09 -50.14 51.76
N SER A 6 -9.69 -50.09 50.56
CA SER A 6 -11.08 -50.42 50.20
C SER A 6 -12.00 -49.20 50.07
N GLY A 7 -12.89 -49.07 49.09
CA GLY A 7 -13.40 -50.00 48.07
C GLY A 7 -14.92 -49.76 47.90
N ALA A 8 -15.42 -49.84 46.66
CA ALA A 8 -16.85 -49.88 46.24
C ALA A 8 -17.71 -48.64 46.59
N GLY A 9 -18.73 -48.21 45.83
CA GLY A 9 -19.48 -48.79 44.73
C GLY A 9 -21.00 -48.70 45.03
N ARG A 10 -21.77 -48.14 44.09
CA ARG A 10 -23.23 -48.33 43.81
C ARG A 10 -24.28 -47.32 44.34
N ARG A 11 -24.85 -46.60 43.35
CA ARG A 11 -26.28 -46.40 42.93
C ARG A 11 -27.46 -46.60 43.92
N GLY A 12 -28.43 -45.69 43.83
CA GLY A 12 -29.89 -45.87 44.12
C GLY A 12 -30.55 -44.58 44.63
N LEU A 13 -31.26 -43.79 43.79
CA LEU A 13 -32.72 -43.76 43.55
C LEU A 13 -33.62 -43.44 44.77
N GLY A 14 -34.48 -42.41 44.65
CA GLY A 14 -35.78 -42.37 45.34
C GLY A 14 -36.33 -41.02 45.86
N ARG A 15 -37.04 -40.28 44.99
CA ARG A 15 -38.34 -39.55 45.11
C ARG A 15 -38.94 -39.18 46.49
N ARG A 16 -39.42 -37.93 46.63
CA ARG A 16 -40.80 -37.43 47.00
C ARG A 16 -40.73 -35.93 47.36
N ALA A 17 -41.40 -35.02 46.64
CA ALA A 17 -42.81 -34.56 46.69
C ALA A 17 -43.09 -33.47 47.75
N GLY A 18 -43.53 -32.29 47.29
CA GLY A 18 -44.04 -31.18 48.10
C GLY A 18 -44.42 -29.96 47.24
N HIS A 19 -45.71 -29.69 47.11
CA HIS A 19 -46.33 -28.40 46.74
C HIS A 19 -47.10 -27.94 48.00
N PRO A 20 -47.37 -26.64 48.29
CA PRO A 20 -48.18 -25.78 47.41
C PRO A 20 -48.02 -24.22 47.51
N THR A 21 -48.71 -23.51 46.60
CA THR A 21 -49.53 -22.29 46.80
C THR A 21 -48.91 -20.88 47.04
N THR A 22 -49.14 -20.02 46.02
CA THR A 22 -49.76 -18.66 46.03
C THR A 22 -48.98 -17.36 46.31
N ALA A 23 -49.09 -16.49 45.28
CA ALA A 23 -49.20 -15.02 45.20
C ALA A 23 -48.08 -14.09 45.71
N GLY A 24 -47.77 -13.11 44.85
CA GLY A 24 -47.07 -11.88 45.20
C GLY A 24 -46.27 -11.32 44.04
N GLY A 25 -46.93 -10.61 43.12
CA GLY A 25 -46.30 -10.08 41.93
C GLY A 25 -45.30 -8.94 42.22
N ARG A 26 -44.30 -8.82 41.34
CA ARG A 26 -43.84 -7.52 40.87
C ARG A 26 -43.24 -7.68 39.47
N ALA A 27 -43.78 -6.88 38.56
CA ALA A 27 -43.43 -6.84 37.16
C ALA A 27 -42.00 -6.33 36.93
N VAL A 28 -41.30 -6.96 35.99
CA VAL A 28 -40.21 -6.35 35.21
C VAL A 28 -40.54 -6.51 33.72
N PRO A 29 -40.33 -5.47 32.89
CA PRO A 29 -40.84 -5.41 31.53
C PRO A 29 -40.07 -6.31 30.55
N ARG A 30 -40.85 -6.88 29.61
CA ARG A 30 -40.40 -7.54 28.38
C ARG A 30 -39.44 -6.63 27.60
N VAL A 31 -38.30 -7.19 27.20
CA VAL A 31 -37.56 -6.73 26.02
C VAL A 31 -37.90 -7.66 24.86
N ASP A 32 -38.35 -7.04 23.79
CA ASP A 32 -38.90 -7.64 22.57
C ASP A 32 -37.79 -8.16 21.65
N ASP A 33 -38.03 -9.32 21.05
CA ASP A 33 -37.18 -10.01 20.06
C ASP A 33 -37.27 -9.29 18.71
N GLY A 34 -36.39 -8.31 18.51
CA GLY A 34 -36.25 -7.58 17.27
C GLY A 34 -35.16 -8.16 16.36
N ARG A 35 -35.39 -9.33 15.74
CA ARG A 35 -34.62 -9.80 14.57
C ARG A 35 -34.70 -8.77 13.43
N ARG A 36 -33.74 -7.85 13.35
CA ARG A 36 -33.58 -6.94 12.20
C ARG A 36 -32.72 -7.59 11.11
N ARG A 37 -33.41 -7.93 10.02
CA ARG A 37 -32.84 -8.28 8.71
C ARG A 37 -31.91 -7.17 8.23
N VAL A 38 -30.62 -7.49 8.06
CA VAL A 38 -29.70 -6.68 7.29
C VAL A 38 -30.06 -6.85 5.82
N ARG A 39 -30.45 -5.75 5.17
CA ARG A 39 -30.69 -5.68 3.72
C ARG A 39 -29.34 -5.72 3.01
N ASP A 40 -29.17 -6.75 2.20
CA ASP A 40 -28.21 -6.82 1.11
C ASP A 40 -28.42 -5.63 0.17
N ARG A 41 -27.37 -4.84 -0.05
CA ARG A 41 -27.25 -3.90 -1.17
C ARG A 41 -26.01 -4.26 -1.98
N ARG A 42 -26.16 -5.31 -2.78
CA ARG A 42 -25.45 -5.53 -4.04
C ARG A 42 -25.50 -4.25 -4.89
N THR A 43 -24.37 -3.58 -5.03
CA THR A 43 -24.12 -2.74 -6.21
C THR A 43 -22.99 -3.40 -6.99
N VAL A 44 -23.39 -4.13 -8.02
CA VAL A 44 -22.52 -4.67 -9.06
C VAL A 44 -22.15 -3.51 -9.97
N TRP A 45 -20.90 -3.04 -9.96
CA TRP A 45 -20.37 -2.23 -11.05
C TRP A 45 -19.76 -3.18 -12.08
N SER A 46 -20.57 -3.52 -13.08
CA SER A 46 -20.12 -4.24 -14.27
C SER A 46 -19.10 -3.39 -15.03
N VAL A 47 -17.81 -3.74 -14.93
CA VAL A 47 -16.78 -3.19 -15.83
C VAL A 47 -16.89 -3.93 -17.16
N GLY A 48 -17.73 -3.37 -18.05
CA GLY A 48 -17.67 -3.68 -19.47
C GLY A 48 -16.33 -3.22 -20.02
N ARG A 49 -15.60 -4.13 -20.66
CA ARG A 49 -14.42 -3.82 -21.48
C ARG A 49 -14.84 -2.79 -22.53
N ARG A 50 -14.43 -1.53 -22.37
CA ARG A 50 -14.51 -0.53 -23.44
C ARG A 50 -13.10 -0.25 -23.93
N ARG A 51 -12.94 -0.49 -25.23
CA ARG A 51 -11.79 -0.13 -26.06
C ARG A 51 -11.49 1.37 -25.90
N PRO A 52 -10.24 1.80 -25.72
CA PRO A 52 -9.92 3.22 -25.57
C PRO A 52 -10.19 3.98 -26.88
N PRO A 53 -10.64 5.25 -26.82
CA PRO A 53 -10.84 6.09 -28.00
C PRO A 53 -9.49 6.49 -28.63
N PRO A 54 -9.46 6.80 -29.95
CA PRO A 54 -8.24 7.31 -30.58
C PRO A 54 -7.88 8.68 -29.99
N SER A 55 -6.63 8.82 -29.56
CA SER A 55 -6.06 10.06 -29.02
C SER A 55 -6.16 11.18 -30.07
N VAL A 56 -6.93 12.22 -29.75
CA VAL A 56 -6.92 13.46 -30.52
C VAL A 56 -5.66 14.25 -30.14
N ALA A 57 -4.74 14.34 -31.09
CA ALA A 57 -3.53 15.14 -30.97
C ALA A 57 -3.89 16.59 -30.65
N SER A 58 -3.64 17.02 -29.41
CA SER A 58 -3.65 18.43 -29.05
C SER A 58 -2.26 19.00 -29.31
N ARG A 59 -2.23 20.09 -30.08
CA ARG A 59 -1.01 20.70 -30.64
C ARG A 59 -0.26 21.48 -29.57
N SER A 60 1.07 21.33 -29.62
CA SER A 60 2.10 22.32 -29.33
C SER A 60 2.12 23.00 -27.95
N SER A 61 2.98 22.46 -27.10
CA SER A 61 4.06 23.23 -26.46
C SER A 61 5.34 22.39 -26.60
N ARG A 62 6.35 22.87 -27.33
CA ARG A 62 7.63 22.17 -27.48
C ARG A 62 8.28 22.01 -26.09
N PRO A 63 8.64 20.80 -25.62
CA PRO A 63 9.55 20.70 -24.50
C PRO A 63 10.93 21.17 -24.95
N ARG A 64 11.43 22.20 -24.27
CA ARG A 64 12.81 22.65 -24.34
C ARG A 64 13.58 21.74 -23.38
N HIS A 65 14.63 21.09 -23.89
CA HIS A 65 15.55 20.23 -23.15
C HIS A 65 14.93 19.00 -22.47
N THR A 66 14.80 17.90 -23.22
CA THR A 66 15.04 16.58 -22.63
C THR A 66 16.53 16.52 -22.29
N PRO A 67 16.96 16.41 -21.02
CA PRO A 67 18.32 15.97 -20.76
C PRO A 67 18.47 14.59 -21.39
N ALA A 68 19.43 14.44 -22.28
CA ALA A 68 19.74 13.16 -22.89
C ALA A 68 20.09 12.17 -21.78
N VAL A 69 19.31 11.10 -21.67
CA VAL A 69 19.71 9.93 -20.87
C VAL A 69 20.72 9.20 -21.75
N ASP A 70 22.01 9.56 -21.61
CA ASP A 70 23.11 9.17 -22.51
C ASP A 70 23.53 7.68 -22.43
N ASP A 71 22.63 6.75 -22.07
CA ASP A 71 22.93 5.31 -22.12
C ASP A 71 21.66 4.47 -22.38
N PRO A 72 21.52 3.81 -23.55
CA PRO A 72 20.38 2.92 -23.83
C PRO A 72 20.37 1.66 -22.93
N ALA A 73 21.35 1.47 -22.05
CA ALA A 73 21.44 0.30 -21.18
C ALA A 73 20.76 0.43 -19.80
N ARG A 74 20.30 1.63 -19.38
CA ARG A 74 19.81 1.85 -18.01
C ARG A 74 18.43 2.52 -17.99
N PRO A 75 17.40 1.92 -17.35
CA PRO A 75 16.06 2.48 -17.34
C PRO A 75 16.01 3.76 -16.50
N ALA A 76 15.31 4.78 -17.01
CA ALA A 76 15.23 6.09 -16.37
C ALA A 76 14.30 6.12 -15.15
N PHE A 77 14.54 7.05 -14.24
CA PHE A 77 13.56 7.45 -13.23
C PHE A 77 13.43 8.98 -13.16
N VAL A 78 12.29 9.42 -12.63
CA VAL A 78 12.08 10.82 -12.26
C VAL A 78 11.30 10.91 -10.95
N LEU A 79 11.67 11.91 -10.16
CA LEU A 79 10.92 12.40 -9.02
C LEU A 79 10.39 13.79 -9.36
N HIS A 80 9.08 13.93 -9.47
CA HIS A 80 8.48 15.25 -9.61
C HIS A 80 8.05 15.79 -8.24
N ASP A 81 8.37 17.05 -7.95
CA ASP A 81 7.70 17.83 -6.91
C ASP A 81 6.40 18.38 -7.50
N HIS A 82 5.26 17.92 -6.97
CA HIS A 82 3.93 18.33 -7.40
C HIS A 82 3.21 19.04 -6.26
N ARG A 83 2.93 20.33 -6.44
CA ARG A 83 2.52 21.24 -5.36
C ARG A 83 1.01 21.34 -5.17
N ARG A 84 0.21 20.78 -6.08
CA ARG A 84 -1.26 20.84 -6.04
C ARG A 84 -1.93 19.49 -6.31
N PRO A 85 -3.17 19.29 -5.80
CA PRO A 85 -3.86 20.14 -4.83
C PRO A 85 -3.21 20.12 -3.43
N THR A 86 -2.37 19.13 -3.15
CA THR A 86 -1.53 19.04 -1.95
C THR A 86 -0.14 18.62 -2.37
N HIS A 87 0.88 19.17 -1.73
CA HIS A 87 2.27 18.84 -2.03
C HIS A 87 2.56 17.34 -1.85
N HIS A 88 3.09 16.71 -2.89
CA HIS A 88 3.58 15.32 -2.89
C HIS A 88 4.72 15.17 -3.89
N LEU A 89 5.51 14.11 -3.73
CA LEU A 89 6.44 13.70 -4.79
C LEU A 89 5.79 12.61 -5.65
N ASP A 90 5.97 12.66 -6.97
CA ASP A 90 5.67 11.51 -7.84
C ASP A 90 6.97 10.77 -8.16
N LEU A 91 7.11 9.54 -7.68
CA LEU A 91 8.16 8.61 -8.11
C LEU A 91 7.70 7.86 -9.36
N ARG A 92 8.54 7.89 -10.39
CA ARG A 92 8.24 7.26 -11.68
C ARG A 92 9.45 6.47 -12.15
N LEU A 93 9.22 5.20 -12.47
CA LEU A 93 10.25 4.26 -12.93
C LEU A 93 9.91 3.82 -14.36
N GLU A 94 10.84 4.00 -15.29
CA GLU A 94 10.73 3.45 -16.63
C GLU A 94 10.77 1.93 -16.58
N GLU A 95 9.74 1.28 -17.12
CA GLU A 95 9.66 -0.16 -17.23
C GLU A 95 8.73 -0.55 -18.39
N ALA A 96 9.19 -1.43 -19.27
CA ALA A 96 8.39 -1.98 -20.36
C ALA A 96 7.70 -0.91 -21.23
N GLY A 97 8.38 0.22 -21.48
CA GLY A 97 7.89 1.30 -22.34
C GLY A 97 6.92 2.28 -21.68
N VAL A 98 6.71 2.19 -20.37
CA VAL A 98 5.87 3.14 -19.59
C VAL A 98 6.58 3.57 -18.31
N LEU A 99 6.03 4.59 -17.65
CA LEU A 99 6.43 5.03 -16.33
C LEU A 99 5.51 4.46 -15.25
N ARG A 100 5.98 3.41 -14.56
CA ARG A 100 5.35 2.91 -13.34
C ARG A 100 5.42 3.98 -12.27
N SER A 101 4.26 4.39 -11.76
CA SER A 101 4.15 5.66 -11.02
C SER A 101 3.52 5.49 -9.64
N TRP A 102 4.10 6.19 -8.66
CA TRP A 102 3.58 6.28 -7.30
C TRP A 102 3.62 7.72 -6.79
N ALA A 103 2.53 8.18 -6.19
CA ALA A 103 2.51 9.40 -5.40
C ALA A 103 3.02 9.12 -3.98
N LEU A 104 3.89 9.98 -3.48
CA LEU A 104 4.52 9.95 -2.16
C LEU A 104 4.08 11.19 -1.35
N PRO A 105 2.94 11.15 -0.64
CA PRO A 105 2.36 12.32 0.02
C PRO A 105 3.26 12.97 1.08
N ARG A 106 4.24 12.22 1.58
CA ARG A 106 5.22 12.73 2.55
C ARG A 106 6.66 12.59 2.06
N GLY A 107 6.86 12.55 0.75
CA GLY A 107 8.16 12.44 0.09
C GLY A 107 8.87 11.10 0.29
N LEU A 108 10.13 11.06 -0.15
CA LEU A 108 11.02 9.92 0.08
C LEU A 108 11.35 9.78 1.57
N PRO A 109 11.47 8.54 2.10
CA PRO A 109 12.06 8.32 3.42
C PRO A 109 13.52 8.79 3.42
N GLN A 110 13.93 9.48 4.49
CA GLN A 110 15.28 10.08 4.60
C GLN A 110 16.17 9.35 5.60
N ARG A 111 15.60 8.56 6.51
CA ARG A 111 16.35 7.80 7.53
C ARG A 111 16.18 6.30 7.33
N ALA A 112 17.23 5.53 7.58
CA ALA A 112 17.19 4.08 7.45
C ALA A 112 16.11 3.49 8.37
N GLY A 113 15.31 2.56 7.84
CA GLY A 113 14.18 1.96 8.57
C GLY A 113 12.89 2.80 8.58
N GLU A 114 12.96 4.06 8.12
CA GLU A 114 11.78 4.88 7.91
C GLU A 114 10.93 4.35 6.74
N ARG A 115 9.60 4.45 6.89
CA ARG A 115 8.63 4.00 5.91
C ARG A 115 7.68 5.14 5.57
N ARG A 116 7.44 5.36 4.28
CA ARG A 116 6.50 6.36 3.77
C ARG A 116 5.45 5.67 2.90
N LEU A 117 4.23 6.21 2.91
CA LEU A 117 3.16 5.74 2.03
C LEU A 117 3.54 6.02 0.57
N ALA A 118 3.32 5.03 -0.29
CA ALA A 118 3.41 5.15 -1.73
C ALA A 118 2.08 4.70 -2.35
N VAL A 119 1.36 5.63 -2.95
CA VAL A 119 0.06 5.37 -3.58
C VAL A 119 0.31 5.09 -5.05
N ALA A 120 -0.01 3.89 -5.53
CA ALA A 120 0.11 3.59 -6.95
C ALA A 120 -0.88 4.44 -7.75
N VAL A 121 -0.39 5.08 -8.81
CA VAL A 121 -1.20 5.87 -9.75
C VAL A 121 -1.10 5.24 -11.14
N PRO A 122 -1.97 5.60 -12.09
CA PRO A 122 -1.87 5.08 -13.45
C PRO A 122 -0.48 5.26 -14.04
N ASP A 123 -0.09 4.36 -14.94
CA ASP A 123 1.15 4.51 -15.70
C ASP A 123 1.13 5.81 -16.52
N HIS A 124 2.30 6.37 -16.79
CA HIS A 124 2.44 7.56 -17.64
C HIS A 124 3.35 7.26 -18.83
N ASP A 125 3.20 7.99 -19.92
CA ASP A 125 4.05 7.86 -21.10
C ASP A 125 5.47 8.36 -20.81
N LEU A 126 6.46 7.87 -21.56
CA LEU A 126 7.88 8.22 -21.35
C LEU A 126 8.17 9.72 -21.49
N ASP A 127 7.41 10.44 -22.31
CA ASP A 127 7.53 11.90 -22.47
C ASP A 127 7.34 12.66 -21.15
N HIS A 128 6.72 12.05 -20.13
CA HIS A 128 6.61 12.63 -18.80
C HIS A 128 7.93 12.68 -18.02
N LEU A 129 9.01 12.03 -18.46
CA LEU A 129 10.30 12.02 -17.75
C LEU A 129 10.86 13.43 -17.51
N GLY A 130 10.66 14.34 -18.46
CA GLY A 130 11.12 15.74 -18.39
C GLY A 130 9.99 16.76 -18.35
N TYR A 131 8.77 16.35 -18.03
CA TYR A 131 7.63 17.25 -18.02
C TYR A 131 7.65 18.17 -16.79
N GLU A 132 7.50 19.47 -17.02
CA GLU A 132 7.36 20.48 -15.97
C GLU A 132 6.26 21.48 -16.33
N ASP A 133 5.62 22.05 -15.31
CA ASP A 133 4.68 23.16 -15.40
C ASP A 133 4.80 24.07 -14.15
N GLU A 134 3.86 25.00 -13.96
CA GLU A 134 3.88 25.95 -12.84
C GLU A 134 3.80 25.27 -11.46
N GLU A 135 3.19 24.09 -11.38
CA GLU A 135 2.91 23.39 -10.12
C GLU A 135 3.68 22.09 -9.98
N LYS A 136 4.33 21.64 -11.06
CA LYS A 136 5.08 20.38 -11.14
C LYS A 136 6.47 20.61 -11.73
N SER A 137 7.50 20.19 -11.00
CA SER A 137 8.90 20.32 -11.44
C SER A 137 9.70 19.05 -11.15
N VAL A 138 10.83 18.86 -11.83
CA VAL A 138 11.73 17.72 -11.60
C VAL A 138 12.59 17.97 -10.35
N ALA A 139 12.21 17.31 -9.26
CA ALA A 139 12.97 17.31 -8.01
C ALA A 139 14.28 16.51 -8.14
N ASP A 140 14.22 15.33 -8.76
CA ASP A 140 15.41 14.53 -9.07
C ASP A 140 15.16 13.63 -10.29
N THR A 141 16.24 13.20 -10.95
CA THR A 141 16.17 12.32 -12.11
C THR A 141 17.50 11.58 -12.29
N GLY A 142 17.45 10.48 -13.04
CA GLY A 142 18.61 9.66 -13.34
C GLY A 142 18.15 8.30 -13.85
N TRP A 143 18.85 7.24 -13.45
CA TRP A 143 18.50 5.86 -13.79
C TRP A 143 18.25 5.04 -12.51
N TRP A 144 17.56 3.91 -12.65
CA TRP A 144 17.29 3.02 -11.53
C TRP A 144 17.77 1.60 -11.82
N GLU A 145 18.06 0.88 -10.74
CA GLU A 145 18.55 -0.50 -10.77
C GLU A 145 17.62 -1.38 -9.95
N GLU A 146 17.15 -2.48 -10.52
CA GLU A 146 16.46 -3.52 -9.77
C GLU A 146 17.47 -4.47 -9.10
N HIS A 147 17.30 -4.70 -7.80
CA HIS A 147 18.11 -5.66 -7.04
C HIS A 147 17.37 -6.98 -6.80
N SER A 148 16.07 -6.93 -6.52
CA SER A 148 15.22 -8.11 -6.39
C SER A 148 13.74 -7.75 -6.47
N ARG A 149 12.92 -8.69 -6.94
CA ARG A 149 11.47 -8.53 -7.03
C ARG A 149 10.74 -9.83 -6.70
N ASP A 150 9.66 -9.69 -5.94
CA ASP A 150 8.61 -10.69 -5.77
C ASP A 150 7.23 -10.01 -5.88
N GLU A 151 6.14 -10.76 -5.67
CA GLU A 151 4.76 -10.25 -5.80
C GLU A 151 4.40 -9.08 -4.87
N ARG A 152 5.14 -8.94 -3.76
CA ARG A 152 4.88 -7.98 -2.70
C ARG A 152 6.03 -7.02 -2.48
N ARG A 153 7.20 -7.24 -3.07
CA ARG A 153 8.39 -6.45 -2.77
C ARG A 153 9.23 -6.23 -4.00
N LEU A 154 9.65 -4.99 -4.19
CA LEU A 154 10.67 -4.58 -5.14
C LEU A 154 11.78 -3.85 -4.36
N VAL A 155 13.01 -4.36 -4.44
CA VAL A 155 14.20 -3.69 -3.92
C VAL A 155 14.93 -3.05 -5.10
N LEU A 156 15.18 -1.75 -5.01
CA LEU A 156 15.74 -0.96 -6.10
C LEU A 156 16.70 0.12 -5.59
N THR A 157 17.62 0.54 -6.43
CA THR A 157 18.44 1.74 -6.20
C THR A 157 18.05 2.83 -7.19
N LEU A 158 17.85 4.05 -6.69
CA LEU A 158 17.73 5.25 -7.51
C LEU A 158 19.09 5.92 -7.59
N HIS A 159 19.62 6.09 -8.79
CA HIS A 159 20.88 6.78 -9.06
C HIS A 159 20.59 8.19 -9.56
N GLY A 160 20.22 9.08 -8.63
CA GLY A 160 19.83 10.45 -8.94
C GLY A 160 20.99 11.44 -8.96
N ARG A 161 20.66 12.70 -9.28
CA ARG A 161 21.61 13.83 -9.25
C ARG A 161 22.19 14.05 -7.85
N SER A 162 21.41 13.70 -6.82
CA SER A 162 21.77 13.85 -5.40
C SER A 162 22.57 12.65 -4.85
N GLY A 163 22.89 11.67 -5.70
CA GLY A 163 23.56 10.43 -5.33
C GLY A 163 22.64 9.21 -5.30
N ALA A 164 23.24 8.04 -5.06
CA ALA A 164 22.53 6.77 -5.07
C ALA A 164 21.88 6.45 -3.73
N ARG A 165 20.62 6.00 -3.75
CA ARG A 165 19.87 5.59 -2.55
C ARG A 165 19.11 4.29 -2.83
N ARG A 166 19.21 3.33 -1.92
CA ARG A 166 18.51 2.04 -2.04
C ARG A 166 17.21 2.05 -1.24
N TYR A 167 16.13 1.61 -1.89
CA TYR A 167 14.80 1.56 -1.33
C TYR A 167 14.18 0.17 -1.50
N ALA A 168 13.12 -0.07 -0.74
CA ALA A 168 12.20 -1.16 -0.98
C ALA A 168 10.77 -0.61 -1.12
N LEU A 169 10.12 -0.93 -2.23
CA LEU A 169 8.67 -0.81 -2.40
C LEU A 169 8.02 -2.10 -1.90
N VAL A 170 7.12 -2.00 -0.93
CA VAL A 170 6.44 -3.14 -0.32
C VAL A 170 4.93 -2.97 -0.48
N ARG A 171 4.29 -3.88 -1.19
CA ARG A 171 2.85 -3.94 -1.38
C ARG A 171 2.18 -4.44 -0.09
N THR A 172 1.18 -3.70 0.35
CA THR A 172 0.28 -4.05 1.45
C THR A 172 -1.11 -4.38 0.87
N PRO A 173 -2.06 -4.87 1.68
CA PRO A 173 -3.43 -5.08 1.22
C PRO A 173 -4.16 -3.80 0.75
N ARG A 174 -3.69 -2.61 1.15
CA ARG A 174 -4.33 -1.33 0.83
C ARG A 174 -3.57 -0.53 -0.23
N ASP A 175 -2.27 -0.37 -0.04
CA ASP A 175 -1.38 0.48 -0.85
C ASP A 175 0.05 -0.06 -0.85
N TRP A 176 1.04 0.75 -1.25
CA TRP A 176 2.46 0.45 -1.13
C TRP A 176 3.12 1.27 -0.01
N LEU A 177 4.23 0.74 0.49
CA LEU A 177 5.15 1.46 1.36
C LEU A 177 6.49 1.58 0.65
N LEU A 178 7.10 2.76 0.70
CA LEU A 178 8.48 2.98 0.32
C LEU A 178 9.34 3.03 1.59
N LEU A 179 10.40 2.23 1.63
CA LEU A 179 11.31 2.14 2.76
C LEU A 179 12.72 2.46 2.31
N LEU A 180 13.45 3.30 3.06
CA LEU A 180 14.89 3.41 2.88
C LEU A 180 15.55 2.21 3.56
N THR A 181 16.29 1.41 2.78
CA THR A 181 16.94 0.20 3.30
C THR A 181 18.08 0.55 4.25
N THR A 182 18.39 -0.35 5.19
CA THR A 182 19.56 -0.19 6.07
C THR A 182 20.86 -0.35 5.30
N GLU A 183 20.91 -1.31 4.38
CA GLU A 183 22.00 -1.44 3.41
C GLU A 183 21.82 -0.37 2.32
N GLN A 184 22.79 0.53 2.20
CA GLN A 184 22.82 1.59 1.18
C GLN A 184 24.00 1.34 0.23
N PRO A 185 23.92 1.84 -1.03
CA PRO A 185 25.07 1.82 -1.93
C PRO A 185 26.26 2.53 -1.28
N ALA A 186 27.47 2.06 -1.53
CA ALA A 186 28.66 2.77 -1.09
C ALA A 186 28.63 4.20 -1.64
N ALA A 187 29.04 5.16 -0.81
CA ALA A 187 29.26 6.51 -1.30
C ALA A 187 30.24 6.43 -2.49
N PRO A 188 30.04 7.22 -3.56
CA PRO A 188 31.04 7.30 -4.60
C PRO A 188 32.37 7.65 -3.92
N SER A 189 33.40 6.82 -4.14
CA SER A 189 34.73 7.13 -3.63
C SER A 189 35.10 8.53 -4.13
N PRO A 190 35.53 9.47 -3.27
CA PRO A 190 36.15 10.68 -3.77
C PRO A 190 37.36 10.21 -4.57
N GLY A 191 37.29 10.36 -5.90
CA GLY A 191 38.32 9.86 -6.80
C GLY A 191 39.69 10.41 -6.41
N GLY A 192 40.68 9.51 -6.41
CA GLY A 192 42.10 9.85 -6.44
C GLY A 192 42.58 10.25 -7.83
#